data_AF-A0A3D9UM82-F1
#
_entry.id   AF-A0A3D9UM82-F1
#
_cell.length_a   1.000
_cell.length_b   1.000
_cell.length_c   1.000
_cell.angle_alpha   90.00
_cell.angle_beta   90.00
_cell.angle_gamma   90.00
#
_symmetry.space_group_name_H-M   'P 1'
#
loop_
_entity.id
_entity.type
_entity.pdbx_description
1 polymer ?
#
loop_
_entity_poly.entity_id
_entity_poly.type
_entity_poly.pdbx_seq_one_letter_code
_entity_poly.pdbx_strand_id
1 'polypeptide(L)' 'MQLIPGFDTGFFVVLAVALLPLVAVLATMATQFFARNRRERIATQQPLVRYYSHLVTAH' A
#
# COMPACT_ATOMS: atom_id res chain seq x y z
N MET A 1 -23.65 -3.07 27.71
CA MET A 1 -22.43 -2.25 27.54
C MET A 1 -22.89 -0.88 27.04
N GLN A 2 -22.96 0.12 27.93
CA GLN A 2 -23.35 1.48 27.53
C GLN A 2 -22.15 2.14 26.85
N LEU A 3 -22.26 2.35 25.55
CA LEU A 3 -21.27 3.08 24.76
C LEU A 3 -21.34 4.57 25.13
N ILE A 4 -20.24 5.13 25.62
CA ILE A 4 -20.11 6.56 25.89
C ILE A 4 -20.17 7.28 24.53
N PRO A 5 -21.15 8.17 24.29
CA PRO A 5 -21.25 8.88 23.03
C PRO A 5 -19.96 9.65 22.75
N GLY A 6 -19.31 9.35 21.62
CA GLY A 6 -18.05 9.97 21.21
C GLY A 6 -16.76 9.22 21.59
N PHE A 7 -16.83 8.18 22.43
CA PHE A 7 -15.67 7.33 22.73
C PHE A 7 -15.18 6.60 21.47
N ASP A 8 -16.09 5.97 20.73
CA ASP A 8 -15.77 5.27 19.48
C ASP A 8 -15.18 6.24 18.45
N THR A 9 -15.80 7.41 18.28
CA THR A 9 -15.33 8.43 17.34
C THR A 9 -13.92 8.90 17.69
N GLY A 10 -13.65 9.20 18.97
CA GLY A 10 -12.31 9.58 19.43
C GLY A 10 -11.28 8.47 19.22
N PHE A 11 -11.66 7.23 19.53
CA PHE A 11 -10.81 6.05 19.32
C PHE A 11 -10.42 5.87 17.85
N PHE A 12 -11.39 5.94 16.93
CA PHE A 12 -11.12 5.79 15.49
C PHE A 12 -10.26 6.94 14.94
N VAL A 13 -10.43 8.16 15.43
CA VAL A 13 -9.59 9.29 15.01
C VAL A 13 -8.14 9.09 15.45
N VAL A 14 -7.91 8.72 16.71
CA VAL A 14 -6.55 8.45 17.22
C VAL A 14 -5.92 7.28 16.46
N LEU A 15 -6.67 6.21 16.22
CA LEU A 15 -6.21 5.06 15.46
C LEU A 15 -5.85 5.45 14.02
N ALA A 16 -6.68 6.25 13.35
CA ALA A 16 -6.41 6.71 11.99
C ALA A 16 -5.12 7.53 11.92
N VAL A 17 -4.91 8.46 12.86
CA VAL A 17 -3.68 9.26 12.94
C VAL A 17 -2.45 8.37 13.19
N ALA A 18 -2.57 7.38 14.08
CA ALA A 18 -1.49 6.44 14.35
C ALA A 18 -1.13 5.57 13.13
N LEU A 19 -2.07 5.31 12.24
CA LEU A 19 -1.85 4.53 11.01
C LEU A 19 -1.29 5.37 9.85
N LEU A 20 -1.41 6.70 9.88
CA LEU A 20 -0.91 7.58 8.80
C LEU A 20 0.58 7.35 8.46
N PRO A 21 1.51 7.22 9.42
CA PRO A 21 2.92 6.98 9.09
C PRO A 21 3.12 5.65 8.37
N LEU A 22 2.42 4.60 8.80
CA LEU A 22 2.50 3.29 8.16
C LEU A 22 1.99 3.35 6.72
N VAL A 23 0.83 3.98 6.51
CA VAL A 23 0.27 4.17 5.16
C VAL A 23 1.20 5.00 4.29
N ALA A 24 1.81 6.06 4.82
CA ALA A 24 2.75 6.89 4.08
C ALA A 24 4.01 6.12 3.65
N VAL A 25 4.56 5.29 4.54
CA VAL A 25 5.73 4.43 4.23
C VAL A 25 5.35 3.40 3.17
N LEU A 26 4.22 2.71 3.32
CA LEU A 26 3.76 1.71 2.36
C LEU A 26 3.48 2.34 0.99
N ALA A 27 2.83 3.51 0.95
CA ALA A 27 2.58 4.23 -0.28
C ALA A 27 3.88 4.66 -0.98
N THR A 28 4.86 5.15 -0.21
CA THR A 28 6.17 5.54 -0.75
C THR A 28 6.92 4.31 -1.30
N MET A 29 6.94 3.20 -0.57
CA MET A 29 7.59 1.97 -1.02
C MET A 29 6.90 1.40 -2.26
N ALA A 30 5.57 1.35 -2.27
CA ALA A 30 4.79 0.87 -3.41
C ALA A 30 5.02 1.72 -4.66
N THR A 31 4.96 3.05 -4.54
CA THR A 31 5.19 3.95 -5.67
C THR A 31 6.60 3.81 -6.24
N GLN A 32 7.63 3.73 -5.39
CA GLN A 32 9.00 3.49 -5.83
C GLN A 32 9.16 2.13 -6.52
N PHE A 33 8.57 1.07 -5.96
CA PHE A 33 8.57 -0.27 -6.55
C PHE A 33 7.95 -0.26 -7.95
N PHE A 34 6.74 0.28 -8.09
CA PHE A 34 6.07 0.33 -9.40
C PHE A 34 6.79 1.25 -10.39
N ALA A 35 7.37 2.36 -9.93
CA ALA A 35 8.13 3.27 -10.79
C ALA A 35 9.41 2.63 -11.35
N ARG A 36 10.16 1.88 -10.53
CA ARG A 36 11.35 1.14 -10.96
C ARG A 36 10.98 0.03 -11.95
N ASN A 37 10.04 -0.83 -11.57
CA ASN A 37 9.57 -1.94 -12.40
C ASN A 37 8.91 -1.51 -13.71
N ARG A 38 8.28 -0.33 -13.76
CA ARG A 38 7.71 0.21 -15.01
C ARG A 38 8.77 0.39 -16.09
N ARG A 39 9.99 0.82 -15.73
CA ARG A 39 11.07 1.02 -16.70
C ARG A 39 11.52 -0.31 -17.30
N GLU A 40 11.77 -1.31 -16.46
CA GLU A 40 12.17 -2.65 -16.88
C GLU A 40 11.09 -3.35 -17.71
N ARG A 41 9.83 -3.26 -17.29
CA ARG A 41 8.69 -3.81 -18.04
C ARG A 41 8.58 -3.19 -19.43
N ILE A 42 8.72 -1.87 -19.55
CA ILE A 42 8.65 -1.18 -20.84
C ILE A 42 9.83 -1.56 -21.71
N ALA A 43 11.05 -1.62 -21.16
CA ALA A 43 12.25 -2.01 -21.87
C ALA A 43 12.16 -3.45 -22.42
N THR A 44 11.53 -4.35 -21.66
CA THR A 44 11.34 -5.76 -22.05
C THR A 44 10.02 -6.03 -22.80
N GLN A 45 9.22 -4.99 -23.04
CA GLN A 45 7.90 -5.06 -23.70
C GLN A 45 6.94 -6.10 -23.08
N GLN A 46 7.05 -6.34 -21.77
CA GLN A 46 6.25 -7.36 -21.10
C GLN A 46 4.86 -6.84 -20.70
N PRO A 47 3.79 -7.65 -20.86
CA PRO A 47 2.45 -7.26 -20.43
C PRO A 47 2.34 -7.18 -18.90
N LEU A 48 1.55 -6.21 -18.42
CA LEU A 48 1.40 -5.83 -17.01
C LEU A 48 1.12 -7.02 -16.08
N VAL A 49 0.07 -7.78 -16.38
CA VAL A 49 -0.37 -8.92 -15.55
C VAL A 49 0.72 -9.99 -15.50
N ARG A 50 1.33 -10.31 -16.64
CA ARG A 50 2.36 -11.36 -16.75
C ARG A 50 3.64 -10.99 -16.00
N TYR A 51 4.08 -9.74 -16.11
CA TYR A 51 5.29 -9.25 -15.44
C TYR A 51 5.15 -9.36 -13.91
N TYR A 52 4.02 -8.89 -13.37
CA TYR A 52 3.79 -8.95 -11.92
C TYR A 52 3.42 -10.35 -11.43
N SER A 53 2.71 -11.17 -12.22
CA SER A 53 2.47 -12.57 -11.84
C SER A 53 3.78 -13.35 -11.72
N HIS A 54 4.71 -13.16 -12.66
CA HIS A 54 6.04 -13.78 -12.58
C HIS A 54 6.82 -13.29 -11.36
N LEU A 55 6.80 -11.99 -11.03
CA LEU A 55 7.46 -11.47 -9.83
C LEU A 55 6.93 -12.07 -8.53
N VAL A 56 5.62 -12.33 -8.45
CA VAL A 56 5.00 -12.95 -7.28
C VAL A 56 5.35 -14.43 -7.17
N THR A 57 5.45 -15.14 -8.30
CA THR A 57 5.78 -16.58 -8.33
C THR A 57 7.27 -16.90 -8.36
N ALA A 58 8.14 -15.90 -8.59
CA ALA A 58 9.58 -16.06 -8.65
C ALA A 58 10.28 -15.93 -7.28
N HIS A 59 9.50 -15.80 -6.19
CA HIS A 59 9.94 -15.94 -4.80
C HIS A 59 9.50 -17.29 -4.26
#